data_AF-A0A3D8QP35-F1
#
_entry.id   AF-A0A3D8QP35-F1
#
_cell.length_a   1.000
_cell.length_b   1.000
_cell.length_c   1.000
_cell.angle_alpha   90.00
_cell.angle_beta   90.00
_cell.angle_gamma   90.00
#
_symmetry.space_group_name_H-M   'P 1'
#
loop_
_entity.id
_entity.type
_entity.pdbx_description
1 polymer ?
#
loop_
_entity_poly.entity_id
_entity_poly.type
_entity_poly.pdbx_seq_one_letter_code
_entity_poly.pdbx_strand_id
1 'polypeptide(L)'
;MTPLSLCIADISFLLDLKLDNILMTFENEDILPNFNKDQTTSRPMQCKTNPTSGRTVYRCHNDFGSLDWRELRKMLPKIVDFGLATRLESDSQGRVRNETAGFHPIQPDQYRAPEVILGCPWSFSADIWNIGVLAWNIIENTELFHHVHDSQGHYNPKTHLAEMIALLGPPPKELVAKSDAMAEFRWSNPIKNDTGRLCRNGREYFNGPFFNENGEFLHNGLIPSRKLEDSILHLEQKERQAFLSFVALTLAWHPGDRQTAAELMEHPFLNG
;
A
#
# COMPACT_ATOMS: atom_id res chain seq x y z
N MET A 1 -35.69 11.78 -21.64
CA MET A 1 -35.25 10.51 -21.03
C MET A 1 -33.76 10.38 -21.27
N THR A 2 -32.96 11.02 -20.42
CA THR A 2 -31.50 10.91 -20.37
C THR A 2 -31.18 9.94 -19.24
N PRO A 3 -30.49 8.82 -19.50
CA PRO A 3 -29.97 8.03 -18.41
C PRO A 3 -28.86 8.85 -17.75
N LEU A 4 -29.04 9.16 -16.46
CA LEU A 4 -27.94 9.50 -15.58
C LEU A 4 -27.00 8.30 -15.59
N SER A 5 -26.01 8.38 -16.48
CA SER A 5 -24.80 7.59 -16.41
C SER A 5 -24.20 7.89 -15.04
N LEU A 6 -24.35 6.93 -14.12
CA LEU A 6 -23.51 6.87 -12.96
C LEU A 6 -22.11 6.64 -13.54
N CYS A 7 -21.33 7.72 -13.68
CA CYS A 7 -19.91 7.65 -13.93
C CYS A 7 -19.28 6.93 -12.73
N ILE A 8 -19.34 5.60 -12.75
CA ILE A 8 -18.22 4.77 -12.31
C ILE A 8 -17.24 4.86 -13.48
N ALA A 9 -16.60 6.02 -13.62
CA ALA A 9 -15.46 6.17 -14.49
C ALA A 9 -14.32 5.40 -13.82
N ASP A 10 -13.91 4.31 -14.46
CA ASP A 10 -12.59 3.68 -14.34
C ASP A 10 -11.97 3.67 -12.94
N ILE A 11 -12.52 2.86 -12.04
CA ILE A 11 -11.76 2.40 -10.88
C ILE A 11 -10.85 1.28 -11.38
N SER A 12 -9.71 1.69 -11.90
CA SER A 12 -8.57 0.80 -12.16
C SER A 12 -8.21 0.07 -10.86
N PHE A 13 -8.40 -1.24 -10.87
CA PHE A 13 -8.12 -2.21 -9.82
C PHE A 13 -6.69 -2.07 -9.25
N LEU A 14 -6.53 -1.49 -8.05
CA LEU A 14 -5.30 -1.61 -7.25
C LEU A 14 -5.62 -1.40 -5.76
N LEU A 15 -5.83 -2.47 -4.99
CA LEU A 15 -6.04 -2.42 -3.54
C LEU A 15 -5.32 -3.61 -2.86
N ASP A 16 -4.03 -3.41 -2.52
CA ASP A 16 -3.30 -4.16 -1.49
C ASP A 16 -3.28 -3.35 -0.17
N LEU A 17 -2.50 -3.76 0.83
CA LEU A 17 -2.48 -3.16 2.17
C LEU A 17 -2.14 -1.64 2.13
N LYS A 18 -3.16 -0.80 2.36
CA LYS A 18 -3.06 0.67 2.52
C LYS A 18 -4.14 1.17 3.49
N LEU A 19 -4.07 2.44 3.89
CA LEU A 19 -5.01 3.05 4.87
C LEU A 19 -6.48 2.85 4.50
N ASP A 20 -6.85 3.01 3.23
CA ASP A 20 -8.23 2.87 2.77
C ASP A 20 -8.82 1.46 2.98
N ASN A 21 -7.95 0.46 3.12
CA ASN A 21 -8.32 -0.95 3.27
C ASN A 21 -8.27 -1.41 4.74
N ILE A 22 -8.27 -0.47 5.67
CA ILE A 22 -8.32 -0.74 7.11
C ILE A 22 -9.61 -0.17 7.67
N LEU A 23 -10.51 -1.04 8.10
CA LEU A 23 -11.69 -0.64 8.86
C LEU A 23 -11.37 -0.61 10.34
N MET A 24 -11.82 0.44 11.02
CA MET A 24 -11.79 0.54 12.47
C MET A 24 -13.12 0.07 13.06
N THR A 25 -13.08 -0.73 14.11
CA THR A 25 -14.29 -0.97 14.92
C THR A 25 -14.63 0.27 15.75
N PHE A 26 -15.90 0.40 16.11
CA PHE A 26 -16.33 1.36 17.12
C PHE A 26 -15.69 1.07 18.49
N GLU A 27 -15.52 2.13 19.28
CA GLU A 27 -14.93 2.05 20.62
C GLU A 27 -15.88 1.42 21.65
N ASN A 28 -17.19 1.46 21.41
CA ASN A 28 -18.19 0.76 22.23
C ASN A 28 -19.37 0.24 21.40
N GLU A 29 -20.11 -0.73 21.95
CA GLU A 29 -21.24 -1.38 21.27
C GLU A 29 -22.50 -0.51 21.19
N ASP A 30 -22.58 0.58 21.96
CA ASP A 30 -23.75 1.44 22.07
C ASP A 30 -23.84 2.48 20.93
N ILE A 31 -22.77 2.69 20.16
CA ILE A 31 -22.73 3.71 19.10
C ILE A 31 -23.79 3.48 18.02
N LEU A 32 -23.87 2.27 17.48
CA LEU A 32 -24.86 1.95 16.45
C LEU A 32 -26.30 1.95 16.98
N PRO A 33 -26.61 1.38 18.17
CA PRO A 33 -27.91 1.54 18.81
C PRO A 33 -28.31 3.02 19.03
N ASN A 34 -27.41 3.84 19.55
CA ASN A 34 -27.66 5.26 19.79
C ASN A 34 -27.87 6.02 18.48
N PHE A 35 -27.03 5.75 17.48
CA PHE A 35 -27.19 6.28 16.13
C PHE A 35 -28.57 5.92 15.57
N ASN A 36 -28.98 4.65 15.59
CA ASN A 36 -30.29 4.22 15.09
C ASN A 36 -31.46 4.89 15.82
N LYS A 37 -31.33 5.07 17.13
CA LYS A 37 -32.32 5.80 17.94
C LYS A 37 -32.42 7.27 17.52
N ASP A 38 -31.29 7.94 17.27
CA ASP A 38 -31.28 9.32 16.79
C ASP A 38 -31.85 9.45 15.37
N GLN A 39 -31.57 8.49 14.49
CA GLN A 39 -32.12 8.45 13.14
C GLN A 39 -33.65 8.31 13.12
N THR A 40 -34.22 7.58 14.07
CA THR A 40 -35.66 7.37 14.16
C THR A 40 -36.40 8.49 14.89
N THR A 41 -35.74 9.20 15.80
CA THR A 41 -36.40 10.17 16.69
C THR A 41 -36.16 11.62 16.31
N SER A 42 -34.96 11.96 15.79
CA SER A 42 -34.51 13.36 15.79
C SER A 42 -33.85 13.81 14.49
N ARG A 43 -33.12 12.93 13.79
CA ARG A 43 -32.30 13.31 12.62
C ARG A 43 -32.30 12.23 11.54
N PRO A 44 -33.41 11.99 10.82
CA PRO A 44 -33.48 10.91 9.84
C PRO A 44 -32.51 11.09 8.67
N MET A 45 -31.84 10.00 8.29
CA MET A 45 -30.93 9.96 7.15
C MET A 45 -31.66 10.35 5.87
N GLN A 46 -31.01 11.16 5.03
CA GLN A 46 -31.50 11.38 3.68
C GLN A 46 -31.48 10.07 2.90
N CYS A 47 -32.57 9.74 2.25
CA CYS A 47 -32.70 8.55 1.43
C CYS A 47 -33.46 8.84 0.13
N LYS A 48 -33.35 7.92 -0.82
CA LYS A 48 -34.18 7.88 -2.03
C LYS A 48 -34.84 6.53 -2.13
N THR A 49 -36.14 6.51 -2.33
CA THR A 49 -36.89 5.27 -2.60
C THR A 49 -37.14 5.17 -4.09
N ASN A 50 -36.73 4.06 -4.69
CA ASN A 50 -37.06 3.76 -6.07
C ASN A 50 -38.57 3.48 -6.17
N PRO A 51 -39.34 4.28 -6.93
CA PRO A 51 -40.80 4.14 -6.98
C PRO A 51 -41.26 2.86 -7.69
N THR A 52 -40.42 2.25 -8.51
CA THR A 52 -40.73 1.02 -9.26
C THR A 52 -40.37 -0.24 -8.48
N SER A 53 -39.23 -0.26 -7.79
CA SER A 53 -38.79 -1.43 -7.02
C SER A 53 -39.13 -1.37 -5.53
N GLY A 54 -39.56 -0.21 -5.03
CA GLY A 54 -39.78 0.04 -3.60
C GLY A 54 -38.51 0.07 -2.75
N ARG A 55 -37.32 -0.12 -3.35
CA ARG A 55 -36.05 -0.18 -2.62
C ARG A 55 -35.61 1.22 -2.17
N THR A 56 -35.36 1.38 -0.88
CA THR A 56 -34.78 2.59 -0.30
C THR A 56 -33.26 2.50 -0.25
N VAL A 57 -32.60 3.55 -0.73
CA VAL A 57 -31.14 3.72 -0.66
C VAL A 57 -30.87 4.95 0.20
N TYR A 58 -30.13 4.75 1.28
CA TYR A 58 -29.73 5.84 2.17
C TYR A 58 -28.45 6.50 1.66
N ARG A 59 -28.32 7.81 1.87
CA ARG A 59 -27.06 8.54 1.66
C ARG A 59 -26.01 7.98 2.63
N CYS A 60 -24.75 7.87 2.19
CA CYS A 60 -23.66 7.50 3.09
C CYS A 60 -23.60 8.44 4.31
N HIS A 61 -23.16 7.90 5.44
CA HIS A 61 -23.03 8.63 6.69
C HIS A 61 -21.77 8.17 7.40
N ASN A 62 -20.89 9.12 7.70
CA ASN A 62 -19.55 8.84 8.22
C ASN A 62 -19.31 9.51 9.58
N ASP A 63 -20.34 10.12 10.18
CA ASP A 63 -20.27 10.79 11.48
C ASP A 63 -21.14 10.04 12.50
N PHE A 64 -20.51 9.36 13.45
CA PHE A 64 -21.19 8.60 14.49
C PHE A 64 -21.08 9.27 15.87
N GLY A 65 -20.75 10.56 15.89
CA GLY A 65 -20.48 11.31 17.11
C GLY A 65 -18.99 11.36 17.46
N SER A 66 -18.69 12.01 18.59
CA SER A 66 -17.32 12.14 19.09
C SER A 66 -16.82 10.82 19.66
N LEU A 67 -15.56 10.49 19.36
CA LEU A 67 -14.89 9.31 19.89
C LEU A 67 -14.84 9.33 21.43
N ASP A 68 -15.21 8.23 22.06
CA ASP A 68 -14.91 8.02 23.48
C ASP A 68 -13.43 7.66 23.67
N TRP A 69 -12.63 8.67 23.99
CA TRP A 69 -11.19 8.52 24.22
C TRP A 69 -10.83 7.50 25.31
N ARG A 70 -11.76 7.18 26.22
CA ARG A 70 -11.57 6.19 27.29
C ARG A 70 -11.49 4.78 26.74
N GLU A 71 -12.17 4.55 25.63
CA GLU A 71 -12.43 3.24 25.06
C GLU A 71 -11.70 3.02 23.73
N LEU A 72 -10.83 3.96 23.32
CA LEU A 72 -10.01 3.86 22.10
C LEU A 72 -9.23 2.54 21.99
N ARG A 73 -8.79 1.97 23.11
CA ARG A 73 -8.07 0.67 23.14
C ARG A 73 -8.94 -0.51 22.68
N LYS A 74 -10.26 -0.35 22.64
CA LYS A 74 -11.20 -1.35 22.12
C LYS A 74 -11.40 -1.24 20.60
N MET A 75 -10.95 -0.14 19.98
CA MET A 75 -10.98 -0.02 18.54
C MET A 75 -9.90 -0.91 17.94
N LEU A 76 -10.32 -1.86 17.09
CA LEU A 76 -9.44 -2.81 16.45
C LEU A 76 -9.40 -2.52 14.94
N PRO A 77 -8.22 -2.28 14.35
CA PRO A 77 -8.09 -2.24 12.90
C PRO A 77 -8.33 -3.63 12.32
N LYS A 78 -9.06 -3.69 11.21
CA LYS A 78 -9.33 -4.91 10.44
C LYS A 78 -8.97 -4.67 8.99
N ILE A 79 -8.09 -5.51 8.45
CA ILE A 79 -7.82 -5.54 7.01
C ILE A 79 -9.09 -6.00 6.30
N VAL A 80 -9.49 -5.24 5.30
CA VAL A 80 -10.61 -5.54 4.43
C VAL A 80 -10.16 -5.55 2.96
N ASP A 81 -11.08 -5.93 2.09
CA ASP A 81 -10.89 -5.99 0.64
C ASP A 81 -9.79 -6.94 0.18
N PHE A 82 -10.12 -8.23 0.18
CA PHE A 82 -9.26 -9.29 -0.35
C PHE A 82 -9.46 -9.52 -1.85
N GLY A 83 -10.02 -8.56 -2.59
CA GLY A 83 -10.39 -8.71 -4.00
C GLY A 83 -9.21 -9.00 -4.94
N LEU A 84 -7.99 -8.61 -4.54
CA LEU A 84 -6.75 -8.86 -5.28
C LEU A 84 -5.79 -9.83 -4.58
N ALA A 85 -6.22 -10.41 -3.45
CA ALA A 85 -5.37 -11.31 -2.67
C ALA A 85 -4.95 -12.51 -3.52
N THR A 86 -3.63 -12.74 -3.60
CA THR A 86 -3.06 -13.85 -4.35
C THR A 86 -2.58 -14.93 -3.39
N ARG A 87 -3.01 -16.17 -3.63
CA ARG A 87 -2.53 -17.32 -2.86
C ARG A 87 -1.17 -17.76 -3.38
N LEU A 88 -0.15 -17.66 -2.55
CA LEU A 88 1.17 -18.26 -2.81
C LEU A 88 1.26 -19.58 -2.06
N GLU A 89 1.73 -20.65 -2.71
CA GLU A 89 2.00 -21.91 -2.00
C GLU A 89 3.36 -21.82 -1.30
N SER A 90 3.37 -22.15 -0.01
CA SER A 90 4.58 -22.28 0.79
C SER A 90 4.92 -23.73 1.06
N ASP A 91 6.19 -24.03 1.30
CA ASP A 91 6.60 -25.29 1.89
C ASP A 91 6.22 -25.37 3.39
N SER A 92 6.55 -26.51 4.02
CA SER A 92 6.28 -26.75 5.45
C SER A 92 7.07 -25.85 6.39
N GLN A 93 8.03 -25.08 5.89
CA GLN A 93 8.79 -24.06 6.62
C GLN A 93 8.33 -22.64 6.30
N GLY A 94 7.21 -22.48 5.57
CA GLY A 94 6.65 -21.17 5.23
C GLY A 94 7.39 -20.43 4.12
N ARG A 95 8.36 -21.07 3.46
CA ARG A 95 9.06 -20.45 2.32
C ARG A 95 8.21 -20.60 1.06
N VAL A 96 8.02 -19.51 0.34
CA VAL A 96 7.34 -19.52 -0.96
C VAL A 96 8.18 -20.34 -1.92
N ARG A 97 7.58 -21.33 -2.58
CA ARG A 97 8.25 -22.08 -3.64
C ARG A 97 8.54 -21.11 -4.78
N ASN A 98 9.71 -21.17 -5.42
CA ASN A 98 10.03 -20.26 -6.53
C ASN A 98 8.99 -20.32 -7.68
N GLU A 99 8.31 -21.45 -7.82
CA GLU A 99 7.22 -21.68 -8.79
C GLU A 99 5.91 -20.95 -8.44
N THR A 100 5.76 -20.48 -7.20
CA THR A 100 4.57 -19.79 -6.70
C THR A 100 4.81 -18.33 -6.35
N ALA A 101 5.99 -17.77 -6.68
CA ALA A 101 6.22 -16.34 -6.58
C ALA A 101 5.32 -15.57 -7.56
N GLY A 102 4.91 -14.37 -7.16
CA GLY A 102 4.14 -13.49 -8.02
C GLY A 102 5.05 -12.66 -8.92
N PHE A 103 4.60 -12.37 -10.15
CA PHE A 103 5.36 -11.63 -11.15
C PHE A 103 4.57 -10.50 -11.82
N HIS A 104 3.29 -10.37 -11.48
CA HIS A 104 2.43 -9.32 -12.03
C HIS A 104 2.52 -8.06 -11.16
N PRO A 105 2.23 -6.88 -11.73
CA PRO A 105 2.12 -5.65 -10.98
C PRO A 105 1.06 -5.81 -9.89
N ILE A 106 1.45 -5.51 -8.66
CA ILE A 106 0.58 -5.41 -7.49
C ILE A 106 0.83 -4.07 -6.81
N GLN A 107 0.08 -3.82 -5.76
CA GLN A 107 0.17 -2.73 -4.79
C GLN A 107 -0.30 -1.38 -5.31
N PRO A 108 -0.96 -0.58 -4.46
CA PRO A 108 -1.14 0.84 -4.73
C PRO A 108 0.21 1.52 -4.97
N ASP A 109 0.22 2.54 -5.82
CA ASP A 109 1.43 3.16 -6.35
C ASP A 109 2.47 3.58 -5.29
N GLN A 110 2.01 4.25 -4.23
CA GLN A 110 2.84 4.75 -3.11
C GLN A 110 3.28 3.64 -2.15
N TYR A 111 2.60 2.49 -2.19
CA TYR A 111 2.89 1.35 -1.32
C TYR A 111 3.73 0.31 -2.07
N ARG A 112 3.92 0.44 -3.37
CA ARG A 112 4.56 -0.57 -4.21
C ARG A 112 6.00 -0.84 -3.78
N ALA A 113 6.31 -2.10 -3.52
CA ALA A 113 7.62 -2.57 -3.07
C ALA A 113 8.66 -2.51 -4.21
N PRO A 114 9.96 -2.36 -3.89
CA PRO A 114 11.01 -2.17 -4.89
C PRO A 114 11.12 -3.36 -5.86
N GLU A 115 11.00 -4.59 -5.37
CA GLU A 115 11.02 -5.78 -6.22
C GLU A 115 9.88 -5.80 -7.25
N VAL A 116 8.71 -5.24 -6.90
CA VAL A 116 7.57 -5.14 -7.81
C VAL A 116 7.88 -4.12 -8.91
N ILE A 117 8.35 -2.92 -8.55
CA ILE A 117 8.74 -1.87 -9.51
C ILE A 117 9.84 -2.37 -10.46
N LEU A 118 10.79 -3.14 -9.92
CA LEU A 118 11.90 -3.73 -10.69
C LEU A 118 11.49 -4.95 -11.52
N GLY A 119 10.23 -5.39 -11.47
CA GLY A 119 9.74 -6.57 -12.20
C GLY A 119 10.32 -7.89 -11.70
N CYS A 120 10.87 -7.91 -10.49
CA CYS A 120 11.36 -9.10 -9.82
C CYS A 120 10.21 -9.91 -9.19
N PRO A 121 10.37 -11.23 -9.02
CA PRO A 121 9.43 -12.03 -8.25
C PRO A 121 9.24 -11.50 -6.83
N TRP A 122 7.99 -11.45 -6.39
CA TRP A 122 7.57 -11.01 -5.07
C TRP A 122 6.88 -12.14 -4.29
N SER A 123 6.81 -11.96 -2.96
CA SER A 123 6.18 -12.87 -2.00
C SER A 123 5.49 -12.08 -0.88
N PHE A 124 5.13 -12.73 0.23
CA PHE A 124 4.56 -12.09 1.45
C PHE A 124 5.41 -10.91 1.98
N SER A 125 6.70 -10.88 1.67
CA SER A 125 7.60 -9.76 2.00
C SER A 125 7.18 -8.42 1.36
N ALA A 126 6.39 -8.45 0.28
CA ALA A 126 5.79 -7.25 -0.31
C ALA A 126 4.75 -6.63 0.64
N ASP A 127 3.97 -7.45 1.35
CA ASP A 127 3.02 -6.95 2.37
C ASP A 127 3.76 -6.35 3.57
N ILE A 128 4.91 -6.91 3.95
CA ILE A 128 5.76 -6.35 5.01
C ILE A 128 6.26 -4.95 4.63
N TRP A 129 6.63 -4.74 3.36
CA TRP A 129 6.95 -3.40 2.87
C TRP A 129 5.75 -2.45 3.03
N ASN A 130 4.54 -2.90 2.68
CA ASN A 130 3.32 -2.09 2.88
C ASN A 130 3.09 -1.74 4.34
N ILE A 131 3.35 -2.67 5.29
CA ILE A 131 3.27 -2.40 6.73
C ILE A 131 4.24 -1.28 7.13
N GLY A 132 5.48 -1.31 6.63
CA GLY A 132 6.48 -0.28 6.89
C GLY A 132 6.03 1.11 6.43
N VAL A 133 5.55 1.20 5.18
CA VAL A 133 5.02 2.46 4.61
C VAL A 133 3.79 2.92 5.40
N LEU A 134 2.86 2.00 5.70
CA LEU A 134 1.64 2.29 6.46
C LEU A 134 1.94 2.84 7.85
N ALA A 135 2.82 2.17 8.61
CA ALA A 135 3.19 2.58 9.96
C ALA A 135 3.81 3.98 9.96
N TRP A 136 4.68 4.26 8.98
CA TRP A 136 5.25 5.59 8.80
C TRP A 136 4.18 6.64 8.49
N ASN A 137 3.28 6.35 7.54
CA ASN A 137 2.24 7.30 7.15
C ASN A 137 1.29 7.64 8.30
N ILE A 138 0.99 6.67 9.17
CA ILE A 138 0.14 6.88 10.36
C ILE A 138 0.81 7.83 11.36
N ILE A 139 2.10 7.63 11.65
CA ILE A 139 2.81 8.42 12.64
C ILE A 139 3.06 9.85 12.16
N GLU A 140 3.48 9.99 10.91
CA GLU A 140 3.83 11.29 10.35
C GLU A 140 2.64 12.03 9.72
N ASN A 141 1.47 11.37 9.68
CA ASN A 141 0.22 11.90 9.13
C ASN A 141 0.42 12.50 7.70
N THR A 142 1.24 11.84 6.91
CA THR A 142 1.55 12.18 5.51
C THR A 142 2.04 10.92 4.78
N GLU A 143 2.33 11.01 3.50
CA GLU A 143 2.81 9.88 2.70
C GLU A 143 4.34 9.78 2.76
N LEU A 144 4.90 8.58 2.88
CA LEU A 144 6.36 8.41 2.85
C LEU A 144 6.94 8.80 1.48
N PHE A 145 6.23 8.38 0.43
CA PHE A 145 6.56 8.58 -0.98
C PHE A 145 5.56 9.54 -1.63
N HIS A 146 5.96 10.80 -1.81
CA HIS A 146 5.08 11.89 -2.26
C HIS A 146 5.10 12.10 -3.78
N HIS A 147 6.22 11.80 -4.43
CA HIS A 147 6.46 12.20 -5.82
C HIS A 147 6.36 11.01 -6.78
N VAL A 148 5.37 10.15 -6.57
CA VAL A 148 5.23 8.91 -7.34
C VAL A 148 4.36 9.06 -8.59
N HIS A 149 3.77 10.23 -8.81
CA HIS A 149 2.96 10.54 -10.01
C HIS A 149 3.56 11.70 -10.82
N ASP A 150 3.33 11.69 -12.12
CA ASP A 150 3.69 12.80 -13.01
C ASP A 150 2.65 13.93 -13.00
N SER A 151 2.89 14.99 -13.78
CA SER A 151 1.97 16.13 -13.89
C SER A 151 0.58 15.79 -14.42
N GLN A 152 0.40 14.62 -15.03
CA GLN A 152 -0.87 14.12 -15.56
C GLN A 152 -1.54 13.13 -14.60
N GLY A 153 -0.92 12.84 -13.45
CA GLY A 153 -1.41 11.88 -12.47
C GLY A 153 -1.09 10.42 -12.80
N HIS A 154 -0.25 10.14 -13.80
CA HIS A 154 0.20 8.78 -14.10
C HIS A 154 1.32 8.35 -13.16
N TYR A 155 1.40 7.06 -12.86
CA TYR A 155 2.45 6.54 -12.00
C TYR A 155 3.82 6.72 -12.66
N ASN A 156 4.80 7.14 -11.86
CA ASN A 156 6.15 7.46 -12.30
C ASN A 156 7.18 6.62 -11.52
N PRO A 157 7.47 5.39 -11.98
CA PRO A 157 8.35 4.45 -11.29
C PRO A 157 9.76 4.98 -10.98
N LYS A 158 10.33 5.79 -11.88
CA LYS A 158 11.68 6.35 -11.71
C LYS A 158 11.74 7.40 -10.59
N THR A 159 10.71 8.21 -10.40
CA THR A 159 10.70 9.15 -9.27
C THR A 159 10.46 8.40 -7.96
N HIS A 160 9.61 7.37 -7.96
CA HIS A 160 9.41 6.54 -6.78
C HIS A 160 10.70 5.80 -6.35
N LEU A 161 11.42 5.19 -7.29
CA LEU A 161 12.74 4.59 -7.00
C LEU A 161 13.76 5.64 -6.51
N ALA A 162 13.70 6.87 -7.01
CA ALA A 162 14.57 7.94 -6.54
C ALA A 162 14.28 8.32 -5.08
N GLU A 163 13.01 8.34 -4.67
CA GLU A 163 12.63 8.51 -3.26
C GLU A 163 13.10 7.34 -2.39
N MET A 164 12.98 6.09 -2.86
CA MET A 164 13.52 4.92 -2.16
C MET A 164 15.04 5.02 -1.98
N ILE A 165 15.77 5.45 -3.02
CA ILE A 165 17.23 5.64 -2.96
C ILE A 165 17.62 6.74 -1.97
N ALA A 166 16.85 7.82 -1.89
CA ALA A 166 17.09 8.88 -0.90
C ALA A 166 17.00 8.33 0.54
N LEU A 167 16.02 7.46 0.81
CA LEU A 167 15.77 6.93 2.15
C LEU A 167 16.70 5.75 2.52
N LEU A 168 16.98 4.86 1.57
CA LEU A 168 17.63 3.56 1.82
C LEU A 168 19.05 3.46 1.25
N GLY A 169 19.51 4.48 0.52
CA GLY A 169 20.70 4.38 -0.32
C GLY A 169 20.48 3.56 -1.60
N PRO A 170 21.52 3.36 -2.43
CA PRO A 170 21.38 2.61 -3.68
C PRO A 170 21.01 1.14 -3.43
N PRO A 171 20.23 0.50 -4.34
CA PRO A 171 19.89 -0.90 -4.20
C PRO A 171 21.13 -1.80 -4.33
N PRO A 172 21.11 -3.00 -3.72
CA PRO A 172 22.14 -4.02 -3.93
C PRO A 172 22.27 -4.40 -5.41
N LYS A 173 23.50 -4.67 -5.87
CA LYS A 173 23.78 -5.02 -7.28
C LYS A 173 23.08 -6.31 -7.70
N GLU A 174 22.91 -7.24 -6.77
CA GLU A 174 22.22 -8.52 -6.97
C GLU A 174 20.75 -8.31 -7.33
N LEU A 175 20.10 -7.31 -6.72
CA LEU A 175 18.71 -6.96 -7.02
C LEU A 175 18.58 -6.33 -8.41
N VAL A 176 19.53 -5.47 -8.80
CA VAL A 176 19.60 -4.88 -10.14
C VAL A 176 19.82 -5.97 -11.20
N ALA A 177 20.79 -6.85 -10.99
CA ALA A 177 21.07 -7.96 -11.91
C ALA A 177 19.86 -8.91 -12.06
N LYS A 178 19.11 -9.13 -10.97
CA LYS A 178 17.84 -9.89 -11.02
C LYS A 178 16.78 -9.19 -11.86
N SER A 179 16.66 -7.86 -11.75
CA SER A 179 15.75 -7.07 -12.59
C SER A 179 16.11 -7.16 -14.08
N ASP A 180 17.42 -7.15 -14.40
CA ASP A 180 17.91 -7.36 -15.75
C ASP A 180 17.57 -8.74 -16.29
N ALA A 181 17.80 -9.80 -15.52
CA ALA A 181 17.44 -11.16 -15.91
C ALA A 181 15.92 -11.31 -16.14
N MET A 182 15.10 -10.62 -15.37
CA MET A 182 13.63 -10.65 -15.49
C MET A 182 13.09 -9.88 -16.70
N ALA A 183 13.92 -9.09 -17.39
CA ALA A 183 13.51 -8.38 -18.61
C ALA A 183 13.09 -9.33 -19.74
N GLU A 184 13.71 -10.51 -19.82
CA GLU A 184 13.42 -11.51 -20.85
C GLU A 184 12.21 -12.39 -20.51
N PHE A 185 11.80 -12.42 -19.24
CA PHE A 185 10.67 -13.22 -18.80
C PHE A 185 9.34 -12.59 -19.25
N ARG A 186 8.61 -13.29 -20.12
CA ARG A 186 7.31 -12.84 -20.64
C ARG A 186 6.15 -13.48 -19.91
N TRP A 187 5.19 -12.67 -19.51
CA TRP A 187 3.90 -13.11 -19.02
C TRP A 187 3.11 -13.80 -20.12
N SER A 188 2.34 -14.84 -19.77
CA SER A 188 1.49 -15.58 -20.70
C SER A 188 0.44 -14.68 -21.34
N ASN A 189 -0.11 -13.74 -20.57
CA ASN A 189 -1.09 -12.75 -21.02
C ASN A 189 -0.52 -11.34 -20.82
N PRO A 190 -0.41 -10.54 -21.88
CA PRO A 190 0.00 -9.15 -21.75
C PRO A 190 -1.01 -8.32 -20.94
N ILE A 191 -0.52 -7.38 -20.14
CA ILE A 191 -1.33 -6.53 -19.24
C ILE A 191 -1.17 -5.07 -19.68
N LYS A 192 -2.25 -4.29 -19.64
CA LYS A 192 -2.18 -2.84 -19.88
C LYS A 192 -1.66 -2.11 -18.65
N ASN A 193 -0.72 -1.19 -18.84
CA ASN A 193 -0.35 -0.25 -17.78
C ASN A 193 -1.37 0.91 -17.67
N ASP A 194 -1.11 1.83 -16.76
CA ASP A 194 -1.91 3.03 -16.50
C ASP A 194 -2.10 3.93 -17.74
N THR A 195 -1.09 4.01 -18.61
CA THR A 195 -1.17 4.73 -19.91
C THR A 195 -1.95 3.97 -20.99
N GLY A 196 -2.46 2.76 -20.69
CA GLY A 196 -3.17 1.90 -21.62
C GLY A 196 -2.26 1.08 -22.56
N ARG A 197 -0.94 1.18 -22.42
CA ARG A 197 0.05 0.42 -23.21
C ARG A 197 0.04 -1.04 -22.81
N LEU A 198 -0.06 -1.93 -23.79
CA LEU A 198 0.02 -3.37 -23.58
C LEU A 198 1.47 -3.81 -23.33
N CYS A 199 1.72 -4.43 -22.19
CA CYS A 199 3.05 -4.79 -21.69
C CYS A 199 3.14 -6.31 -21.45
N ARG A 200 4.30 -6.90 -21.73
CA ARG A 200 4.52 -8.36 -21.69
C ARG A 200 5.38 -8.81 -20.51
N ASN A 201 5.98 -7.88 -19.78
CA ASN A 201 6.81 -8.15 -18.61
C ASN A 201 6.83 -6.92 -17.68
N GLY A 202 7.46 -7.07 -16.52
CA GLY A 202 7.55 -5.98 -15.53
C GLY A 202 8.33 -4.77 -16.03
N ARG A 203 9.41 -4.98 -16.80
CA ARG A 203 10.23 -3.89 -17.35
C ARG A 203 9.42 -2.99 -18.29
N GLU A 204 8.64 -3.58 -19.19
CA GLU A 204 7.75 -2.85 -20.09
C GLU A 204 6.65 -2.12 -19.31
N TYR A 205 6.05 -2.78 -18.32
CA TYR A 205 4.96 -2.21 -17.53
C TYR A 205 5.37 -0.96 -16.76
N PHE A 206 6.54 -1.00 -16.11
CA PHE A 206 7.08 0.11 -15.32
C PHE A 206 8.02 1.04 -16.11
N ASN A 207 8.12 0.89 -17.43
CA ASN A 207 8.98 1.73 -18.29
C ASN A 207 10.46 1.76 -17.85
N GLY A 208 11.01 0.61 -17.43
CA GLY A 208 12.45 0.46 -17.23
C GLY A 208 13.24 0.33 -18.56
N PRO A 209 14.57 0.10 -18.51
CA PRO A 209 15.40 -0.09 -17.32
C PRO A 209 15.62 1.21 -16.53
N PHE A 210 15.94 1.07 -15.25
CA PHE A 210 16.22 2.20 -14.35
C PHE A 210 17.70 2.36 -14.00
N PHE A 211 18.50 1.33 -14.27
CA PHE A 211 19.92 1.27 -13.96
C PHE A 211 20.71 0.99 -15.24
N ASN A 212 21.95 1.46 -15.30
CA ASN A 212 22.87 1.14 -16.39
C ASN A 212 23.59 -0.21 -16.14
N GLU A 213 24.45 -0.60 -17.08
CA GLU A 213 25.22 -1.86 -17.02
C GLU A 213 26.16 -1.96 -15.80
N ASN A 214 26.52 -0.83 -15.19
CA ASN A 214 27.34 -0.79 -13.97
C ASN A 214 26.51 -0.87 -12.67
N GLY A 215 25.18 -0.90 -12.78
CA GLY A 215 24.24 -0.84 -11.67
C GLY A 215 24.01 0.57 -11.12
N GLU A 216 24.37 1.61 -11.88
CA GLU A 216 24.16 3.01 -11.47
C GLU A 216 22.77 3.48 -11.91
N PHE A 217 22.08 4.20 -11.04
CA PHE A 217 20.75 4.71 -11.30
C PHE A 217 20.77 5.75 -12.43
N LEU A 218 19.94 5.58 -13.46
CA LEU A 218 19.91 6.43 -14.65
C LEU A 218 19.32 7.82 -14.40
N HIS A 219 18.66 8.03 -13.26
CA HIS A 219 17.92 9.24 -12.95
C HIS A 219 18.40 9.92 -11.66
N ASN A 220 19.71 9.97 -11.41
CA ASN A 220 20.30 10.57 -10.20
C ASN A 220 19.79 11.99 -9.88
N GLY A 221 19.47 12.80 -10.90
CA GLY A 221 18.92 14.14 -10.71
C GLY A 221 17.50 14.18 -10.11
N LEU A 222 16.82 13.04 -9.99
CA LEU A 222 15.51 12.91 -9.36
C LEU A 222 15.59 12.54 -7.87
N ILE A 223 16.78 12.18 -7.34
CA ILE A 223 16.93 11.75 -5.95
C ILE A 223 16.78 12.97 -5.04
N PRO A 224 15.73 13.05 -4.20
CA PRO A 224 15.57 14.17 -3.28
C PRO A 224 16.61 14.12 -2.16
N SER A 225 16.99 15.28 -1.66
CA SER A 225 17.84 15.39 -0.47
C SER A 225 17.02 15.22 0.80
N ARG A 226 16.78 13.97 1.21
CA ARG A 226 16.13 13.62 2.49
C ARG A 226 16.67 12.29 3.00
N LYS A 227 16.54 12.04 4.30
CA LYS A 227 16.87 10.77 4.95
C LYS A 227 15.68 10.25 5.73
N LEU A 228 15.64 8.94 5.97
CA LEU A 228 14.56 8.32 6.72
C LEU A 228 14.52 8.81 8.17
N GLU A 229 15.69 8.99 8.79
CA GLU A 229 15.77 9.48 10.17
C GLU A 229 15.18 10.88 10.26
N ASP A 230 15.58 11.77 9.35
CA ASP A 230 15.17 13.18 9.33
C ASP A 230 13.69 13.37 8.96
N SER A 231 13.03 12.34 8.43
CA SER A 231 11.62 12.41 8.06
C SER A 231 10.66 12.07 9.20
N ILE A 232 11.15 11.64 10.36
CA ILE A 232 10.33 11.35 11.54
C ILE A 232 10.32 12.58 12.46
N LEU A 233 9.22 13.33 12.46
CA LEU A 233 9.08 14.60 13.16
C LEU A 233 8.19 14.51 14.41
N HIS A 234 7.29 13.53 14.47
CA HIS A 234 6.23 13.48 15.48
C HIS A 234 6.54 12.60 16.71
N LEU A 235 7.74 12.02 16.80
CA LEU A 235 8.14 11.13 17.89
C LEU A 235 9.25 11.73 18.77
N GLU A 236 9.17 11.48 20.08
CA GLU A 236 10.26 11.79 21.01
C GLU A 236 11.50 10.92 20.72
N GLN A 237 12.68 11.33 21.20
CA GLN A 237 13.94 10.68 20.82
C GLN A 237 13.97 9.16 21.07
N LYS A 238 13.45 8.69 22.21
CA LYS A 238 13.42 7.26 22.54
C LYS A 238 12.46 6.48 21.64
N GLU A 239 11.25 7.01 21.43
CA GLU A 239 10.23 6.41 20.56
C GLU A 239 10.68 6.41 19.11
N ARG A 240 11.32 7.49 18.66
CA ARG A 240 11.92 7.62 17.32
C ARG A 240 12.97 6.54 17.05
N GLN A 241 13.81 6.20 18.03
CA GLN A 241 14.79 5.12 17.86
C GLN A 241 14.12 3.74 17.75
N ALA A 242 13.13 3.46 18.61
CA ALA A 242 12.37 2.21 18.53
C ALA A 242 11.60 2.11 17.20
N PHE A 243 11.00 3.20 16.74
CA PHE A 243 10.27 3.25 15.49
C PHE A 243 11.21 3.11 14.28
N LEU A 244 12.36 3.78 14.27
CA LEU A 244 13.37 3.61 13.21
C LEU A 244 13.87 2.16 13.11
N SER A 245 14.10 1.51 14.26
CA SER A 245 14.45 0.09 14.30
C SER A 245 13.34 -0.76 13.68
N PHE A 246 12.08 -0.50 14.03
CA PHE A 246 10.94 -1.21 13.44
C PHE A 246 10.84 -1.00 11.92
N VAL A 247 10.94 0.25 11.46
CA VAL A 247 10.85 0.58 10.03
C VAL A 247 12.01 -0.04 9.24
N ALA A 248 13.23 -0.06 9.79
CA ALA A 248 14.39 -0.67 9.13
C ALA A 248 14.21 -2.20 8.89
N LEU A 249 13.41 -2.87 9.73
CA LEU A 249 13.08 -4.30 9.57
C LEU A 249 11.96 -4.56 8.56
N THR A 250 11.33 -3.51 8.02
CA THR A 250 10.23 -3.59 7.04
C THR A 250 10.60 -2.96 5.70
N LEU A 251 11.32 -1.84 5.69
CA LEU A 251 11.74 -1.10 4.50
C LEU A 251 13.18 -1.43 4.12
N ALA A 252 13.37 -2.64 3.57
CA ALA A 252 14.64 -3.08 3.01
C ALA A 252 14.52 -3.35 1.50
N TRP A 253 15.61 -3.07 0.76
CA TRP A 253 15.69 -3.35 -0.68
C TRP A 253 15.49 -4.83 -1.00
N HIS A 254 16.25 -5.70 -0.31
CA HIS A 254 16.14 -7.13 -0.53
C HIS A 254 14.95 -7.68 0.29
N PRO A 255 14.01 -8.41 -0.35
CA PRO A 255 12.82 -8.86 0.38
C PRO A 255 13.12 -9.84 1.51
N GLY A 256 14.24 -10.58 1.42
CA GLY A 256 14.70 -11.50 2.46
C GLY A 256 15.31 -10.82 3.69
N ASP A 257 15.61 -9.53 3.63
CA ASP A 257 16.12 -8.76 4.77
C ASP A 257 14.97 -8.17 5.63
N ARG A 258 13.73 -8.30 5.14
CA ARG A 258 12.52 -7.87 5.86
C ARG A 258 12.10 -8.98 6.82
N GLN A 259 11.77 -8.62 8.05
CA GLN A 259 11.23 -9.56 9.02
C GLN A 259 9.82 -10.01 8.65
N THR A 260 9.45 -11.21 9.08
CA THR A 260 8.08 -11.71 8.95
C THR A 260 7.13 -10.96 9.89
N ALA A 261 5.82 -11.00 9.59
CA ALA A 261 4.82 -10.42 10.47
C ALA A 261 4.89 -10.99 11.91
N ALA A 262 5.18 -12.29 12.04
CA ALA A 262 5.32 -12.94 13.33
C ALA A 262 6.51 -12.39 14.15
N GLU A 263 7.65 -12.17 13.51
CA GLU A 263 8.83 -11.58 14.17
C GLU A 263 8.58 -10.11 14.55
N LEU A 264 7.91 -9.35 13.67
CA LEU A 264 7.60 -7.94 13.92
C LEU A 264 6.65 -7.74 15.10
N MET A 265 5.73 -8.68 15.37
CA MET A 265 4.83 -8.61 16.54
C MET A 265 5.60 -8.60 17.88
N GLU A 266 6.79 -9.20 17.92
CA GLU A 266 7.64 -9.22 19.11
C GLU A 266 8.49 -7.96 19.25
N HIS A 267 8.48 -7.06 18.27
CA HIS A 267 9.34 -5.88 18.26
C HIS A 267 8.95 -4.89 19.38
N PRO A 268 9.91 -4.33 20.15
CA PRO A 268 9.63 -3.44 21.28
C PRO A 268 8.80 -2.19 20.95
N PHE A 269 8.83 -1.74 19.70
CA PHE A 269 7.99 -0.61 19.24
C PHE A 269 6.49 -0.90 19.38
N LEU A 270 6.05 -2.15 19.17
CA LEU A 270 4.64 -2.53 19.25
C LEU A 270 4.21 -2.94 20.66
N ASN A 271 5.17 -3.26 21.53
CA ASN A 271 4.94 -3.78 22.89
C ASN A 271 5.22 -2.75 23.99
N GLY A 272 5.47 -1.50 23.62
CA GLY A 272 5.85 -0.38 24.50
C GLY A 272 4.71 0.19 25.32
#